data_AF-A0A286NTU0-F1
#
_entry.id   AF-A0A286NTU0-F1
#
_cell.length_a   1.000
_cell.length_b   1.000
_cell.length_c   1.000
_cell.angle_alpha   90.00
_cell.angle_beta   90.00
_cell.angle_gamma   90.00
#
_symmetry.space_group_name_H-M   'P 1'
#
loop_
_entity.id
_entity.type
_entity.pdbx_description
1 polymer ?
#
loop_
_entity_poly.entity_id
_entity_poly.type
_entity_poly.pdbx_seq_one_letter_code
_entity_poly.pdbx_strand_id
1 'polypeptide(L)'
;MKALNRKEVFTSYLNFTKYMIFLVTIALVCVFVFFKTASTEIDKIQLLGAESQRIFDQQLSLSDDFDYIFQTYQSLDLVEENNTPFLMSSIANKKMKINTAIQKVPKKDVYVHKHLVDQMDKLLRTRDSINALKLTENVYKNDVIRCTEENKVITRKVKVGKLSYDKK
;
A
#
# COMPACT_ATOMS: atom_id res chain seq x y z
N MET A 1 52.77 -9.97 -74.34
CA MET A 1 51.57 -9.30 -73.80
C MET A 1 51.49 -9.23 -72.26
N LYS A 2 52.58 -9.42 -71.49
CA LYS A 2 52.54 -9.40 -70.01
C LYS A 2 52.94 -8.06 -69.36
N ALA A 3 53.56 -7.13 -70.10
CA ALA A 3 54.13 -5.90 -69.55
C ALA A 3 53.21 -4.65 -69.64
N LEU A 4 52.31 -4.55 -70.62
CA LEU A 4 51.44 -3.38 -70.78
C LEU A 4 50.35 -3.28 -69.69
N ASN A 5 49.86 -4.41 -69.20
CA ASN A 5 48.74 -4.46 -68.24
C ASN A 5 49.19 -4.27 -66.78
N ARG A 6 50.49 -4.11 -66.51
CA ARG A 6 51.02 -4.06 -65.14
C ARG A 6 50.57 -2.80 -64.38
N LYS A 7 50.42 -1.66 -65.07
CA LYS A 7 49.98 -0.39 -64.47
C LYS A 7 48.48 -0.37 -64.16
N GLU A 8 47.68 -0.98 -65.03
CA GLU A 8 46.23 -1.06 -64.88
C GLU A 8 45.86 -2.02 -63.75
N VAL A 9 46.53 -3.18 -63.69
CA VAL A 9 46.43 -4.12 -62.57
C VAL A 9 46.86 -3.47 -61.25
N PHE A 10 47.98 -2.73 -61.23
CA PHE A 10 48.44 -2.03 -60.01
C PHE A 10 47.45 -0.96 -59.54
N THR A 11 46.86 -0.19 -60.46
CA THR A 11 45.83 0.81 -60.16
C THR A 11 44.56 0.18 -59.60
N SER A 12 44.15 -0.95 -60.17
CA SER A 12 42.97 -1.68 -59.73
C SER A 12 43.16 -2.28 -58.32
N TYR A 13 44.33 -2.86 -58.04
CA TYR A 13 44.70 -3.29 -56.67
C TYR A 13 44.72 -2.13 -55.69
N LEU A 14 45.25 -0.96 -56.07
CA LEU A 14 45.34 0.20 -55.20
C LEU A 14 43.95 0.79 -54.88
N ASN A 15 43.04 0.80 -55.85
CA ASN A 15 41.64 1.17 -55.64
C ASN A 15 40.91 0.15 -54.74
N PHE A 16 41.12 -1.15 -54.97
CA PHE A 16 40.56 -2.20 -54.12
C PHE A 16 41.03 -2.09 -52.66
N THR A 17 42.33 -1.86 -52.45
CA THR A 17 42.89 -1.64 -51.10
C THR A 17 42.29 -0.40 -50.42
N LYS A 18 42.07 0.69 -51.15
CA LYS A 18 41.38 1.88 -50.59
C LYS A 18 39.96 1.57 -50.15
N TYR A 19 39.18 0.85 -50.97
CA TYR A 19 37.82 0.47 -50.61
C TYR A 19 37.79 -0.51 -49.42
N MET A 20 38.74 -1.45 -49.34
CA MET A 20 38.86 -2.36 -48.19
C MET A 20 39.22 -1.61 -46.90
N ILE A 21 40.15 -0.67 -46.95
CA ILE A 21 40.49 0.16 -45.78
C ILE A 21 39.28 0.98 -45.34
N PHE A 22 38.56 1.59 -46.28
CA PHE A 22 37.36 2.37 -46.00
C PHE A 22 36.23 1.52 -45.38
N LEU A 23 36.04 0.29 -45.87
CA LEU A 23 35.06 -0.64 -45.31
C LEU A 23 35.41 -1.01 -43.86
N VAL A 24 36.69 -1.33 -43.60
CA VAL A 24 37.17 -1.69 -42.25
C VAL A 24 37.04 -0.53 -41.29
N THR A 25 37.40 0.70 -41.71
CA THR A 25 37.27 1.88 -40.83
C THR A 25 35.81 2.19 -40.52
N ILE A 26 34.90 2.11 -41.50
CA ILE A 26 33.47 2.27 -41.25
C ILE A 26 32.94 1.21 -40.28
N ALA A 27 33.32 -0.05 -40.48
CA ALA A 27 32.90 -1.13 -39.59
C ALA A 27 33.36 -0.88 -38.14
N LEU A 28 34.61 -0.45 -37.95
CA LEU A 28 35.13 -0.10 -36.63
C LEU A 28 34.39 1.10 -36.01
N VAL A 29 34.07 2.12 -36.80
CA VAL A 29 33.27 3.27 -36.33
C VAL A 29 31.86 2.84 -35.92
N CYS A 30 31.20 2.01 -36.71
CA CYS A 30 29.86 1.48 -36.39
C CYS A 30 29.88 0.69 -35.08
N VAL A 31 30.87 -0.20 -34.90
CA VAL A 31 31.03 -0.98 -33.67
C VAL A 31 31.30 -0.07 -32.48
N PHE A 32 32.16 0.94 -32.63
CA PHE A 32 32.47 1.90 -31.57
C PHE A 32 31.22 2.71 -31.14
N VAL A 33 30.45 3.22 -32.10
CA VAL A 33 29.21 3.96 -31.83
C VAL A 33 28.17 3.05 -31.16
N PHE A 34 28.07 1.80 -31.58
CA PHE A 34 27.18 0.82 -30.95
C PHE A 34 27.54 0.59 -29.48
N PHE A 35 28.81 0.30 -29.16
CA PHE A 35 29.24 0.10 -27.78
C PHE A 35 29.06 1.35 -26.92
N LYS A 36 29.35 2.54 -27.47
CA LYS A 36 29.16 3.80 -26.75
C LYS A 36 27.68 4.06 -26.43
N THR A 37 26.80 3.81 -27.40
CA THR A 37 25.35 3.97 -27.23
C THR A 37 24.81 2.95 -26.23
N ALA A 38 25.20 1.68 -26.36
CA ALA A 38 24.81 0.63 -25.44
C ALA A 38 25.20 0.93 -23.99
N SER A 39 26.41 1.45 -23.75
CA SER A 39 26.84 1.86 -22.40
C SER A 39 25.92 2.94 -21.83
N THR A 40 25.62 3.98 -22.60
CA THR A 40 24.74 5.07 -22.13
C THR A 40 23.30 4.63 -21.87
N GLU A 41 22.79 3.68 -22.66
CA GLU A 41 21.46 3.11 -22.45
C GLU A 41 21.41 2.23 -21.19
N ILE A 42 22.45 1.41 -20.97
CA ILE A 42 22.57 0.60 -19.75
C ILE A 42 22.59 1.49 -18.50
N ASP A 43 23.38 2.56 -18.51
CA ASP A 43 23.45 3.49 -17.38
C ASP A 43 22.09 4.15 -17.10
N LYS A 44 21.36 4.51 -18.16
CA LYS A 44 20.01 5.08 -18.06
C LYS A 44 19.00 4.08 -17.51
N ILE A 45 19.07 2.81 -17.94
CA ILE A 45 18.23 1.73 -17.43
C ILE A 45 18.53 1.46 -15.96
N GLN A 46 19.80 1.45 -15.55
CA GLN A 46 20.19 1.26 -14.16
C GLN A 46 19.67 2.40 -13.26
N LEU A 47 19.77 3.65 -13.71
CA LEU A 47 19.22 4.80 -12.99
C LEU A 47 17.70 4.70 -12.81
N LEU A 48 16.97 4.41 -13.89
CA LEU A 48 15.52 4.22 -13.84
C LEU A 48 15.14 3.01 -12.97
N GLY A 49 15.91 1.93 -13.04
CA GLY A 49 15.74 0.74 -12.20
C GLY A 49 15.95 1.05 -10.72
N ALA A 50 16.99 1.80 -10.36
CA ALA A 50 17.28 2.19 -8.98
C ALA A 50 16.19 3.12 -8.42
N GLU A 51 15.72 4.08 -9.20
CA GLU A 51 14.61 4.96 -8.79
C GLU A 51 13.31 4.18 -8.61
N SER A 52 12.99 3.27 -9.55
CA SER A 52 11.82 2.41 -9.47
C SER A 52 11.88 1.49 -8.25
N GLN A 53 13.04 0.89 -7.97
CA GLN A 53 13.24 0.04 -6.80
C GLN A 53 13.02 0.85 -5.51
N ARG A 54 13.57 2.06 -5.43
CA ARG A 54 13.38 2.95 -4.28
C ARG A 54 11.90 3.28 -4.04
N ILE A 55 11.14 3.55 -5.09
CA ILE A 55 9.69 3.80 -5.00
C ILE A 55 8.95 2.54 -4.53
N PHE A 56 9.31 1.38 -5.10
CA PHE A 56 8.72 0.11 -4.74
C PHE A 56 8.97 -0.25 -3.27
N ASP A 57 10.20 -0.12 -2.79
CA ASP A 57 10.55 -0.38 -1.38
C ASP A 57 9.79 0.58 -0.43
N GLN A 58 9.58 1.83 -0.84
CA GLN A 58 8.78 2.79 -0.08
C GLN A 58 7.30 2.40 -0.05
N GLN A 59 6.73 1.92 -1.16
CA GLN A 59 5.37 1.42 -1.21
C GLN A 59 5.19 0.15 -0.36
N LEU A 60 6.17 -0.75 -0.39
CA LEU A 60 6.18 -1.97 0.41
C LEU A 60 6.17 -1.64 1.91
N SER A 61 7.08 -0.76 2.34
CA SER A 61 7.13 -0.30 3.74
C SER A 61 5.82 0.37 4.18
N LEU A 62 5.17 1.11 3.28
CA LEU A 62 3.88 1.73 3.57
C LEU A 62 2.77 0.68 3.70
N SER A 63 2.79 -0.36 2.86
CA SER A 63 1.87 -1.50 2.95
C SER A 63 2.02 -2.25 4.27
N ASP A 64 3.24 -2.54 4.71
CA ASP A 64 3.51 -3.18 6.00
C ASP A 64 2.96 -2.36 7.18
N ASP A 65 3.07 -1.03 7.09
CA ASP A 65 2.50 -0.12 8.08
C ASP A 65 0.96 -0.18 8.14
N PHE A 66 0.29 -0.36 6.99
CA PHE A 66 -1.16 -0.58 6.96
C PHE A 66 -1.54 -1.95 7.52
N ASP A 67 -0.82 -3.02 7.17
CA ASP A 67 -1.08 -4.36 7.68
C ASP A 67 -0.97 -4.41 9.20
N TYR A 68 0.03 -3.73 9.78
CA TYR A 68 0.14 -3.56 11.22
C TYR A 68 -1.11 -2.90 11.84
N ILE A 69 -1.64 -1.86 11.20
CA ILE A 69 -2.86 -1.22 11.70
C ILE A 69 -4.07 -2.15 11.60
N PHE A 70 -4.23 -2.87 10.48
CA PHE A 70 -5.32 -3.85 10.32
C PHE A 70 -5.25 -4.98 11.34
N GLN A 71 -4.04 -5.49 11.61
CA GLN A 71 -3.83 -6.50 12.63
C GLN A 71 -4.17 -5.97 14.04
N THR A 72 -3.80 -4.72 14.33
CA THR A 72 -4.15 -4.04 15.59
C THR A 72 -5.67 -3.81 15.69
N TYR A 73 -6.36 -3.59 14.57
CA TYR A 73 -7.82 -3.51 14.57
C TYR A 73 -8.51 -4.82 14.89
N GLN A 74 -8.00 -5.93 14.37
CA GLN A 74 -8.54 -7.25 14.66
C GLN A 74 -8.33 -7.62 16.13
N SER A 75 -7.19 -7.22 16.73
CA SER A 75 -6.94 -7.50 18.14
C SER A 75 -7.84 -6.70 19.09
N LEU A 76 -8.34 -5.53 18.68
CA LEU A 76 -9.30 -4.76 19.49
C LEU A 76 -10.61 -5.53 19.77
N ASP A 77 -11.00 -6.49 18.93
CA ASP A 77 -12.21 -7.32 19.15
C ASP A 77 -11.95 -8.48 20.13
N LEU A 78 -10.68 -8.83 20.35
CA LEU A 78 -10.26 -9.98 21.16
C LEU A 78 -9.86 -9.58 22.59
N VAL A 79 -9.65 -8.29 22.85
CA VAL A 79 -9.08 -7.79 24.09
C VAL A 79 -10.17 -7.19 24.99
N GLU A 80 -10.11 -7.49 26.30
CA GLU A 80 -10.99 -6.90 27.32
C GLU A 80 -10.95 -5.35 27.29
N GLU A 81 -12.09 -4.71 27.55
CA GLU A 81 -12.35 -3.26 27.44
C GLU A 81 -11.24 -2.34 28.03
N ASN A 82 -10.47 -2.82 29.01
CA ASN A 82 -9.42 -2.03 29.67
C ASN A 82 -8.24 -1.61 28.76
N ASN A 83 -7.93 -2.36 27.70
CA ASN A 83 -6.78 -2.04 26.84
C ASN A 83 -7.16 -1.34 25.54
N THR A 84 -8.45 -1.13 25.30
CA THR A 84 -8.99 -0.47 24.09
C THR A 84 -8.43 0.96 23.91
N PRO A 85 -8.32 1.82 24.94
CA PRO A 85 -7.78 3.18 24.77
C PRO A 85 -6.30 3.19 24.36
N PHE A 86 -5.51 2.26 24.89
CA PHE A 86 -4.09 2.12 24.57
C PHE A 86 -3.89 1.72 23.10
N LEU A 87 -4.63 0.71 22.65
CA LEU A 87 -4.58 0.23 21.26
C LEU A 87 -5.04 1.33 20.29
N MET A 88 -6.08 2.10 20.63
CA MET A 88 -6.51 3.23 19.79
C MET A 88 -5.47 4.36 19.72
N SER A 89 -4.79 4.67 20.82
CA SER A 89 -3.68 5.63 20.81
C SER A 89 -2.51 5.16 19.93
N SER A 90 -2.19 3.86 19.97
CA SER A 90 -1.18 3.25 19.10
C SER A 90 -1.55 3.39 17.61
N ILE A 91 -2.80 3.09 17.26
CA ILE A 91 -3.33 3.23 15.89
C ILE A 91 -3.27 4.69 15.43
N ALA A 92 -3.67 5.64 16.27
CA ALA A 92 -3.62 7.08 15.95
C ALA A 92 -2.19 7.57 15.69
N ASN A 93 -1.23 7.15 16.54
CA ASN A 93 0.19 7.46 16.36
C ASN A 93 0.75 6.85 15.06
N LYS A 94 0.41 5.59 14.76
CA LYS A 94 0.85 4.92 13.54
C LYS A 94 0.26 5.60 12.30
N LYS A 95 -1.03 5.96 12.33
CA LYS A 95 -1.69 6.73 11.27
C LYS A 95 -1.01 8.09 11.03
N MET A 96 -0.60 8.80 12.08
CA MET A 96 0.14 10.06 11.94
C MET A 96 1.47 9.86 11.21
N LYS A 97 2.20 8.77 11.53
CA LYS A 97 3.45 8.41 10.85
C LYS A 97 3.22 8.10 9.36
N ILE A 98 2.19 7.30 9.04
CA ILE A 98 1.79 6.98 7.66
C ILE A 98 1.46 8.27 6.88
N ASN A 99 0.67 9.18 7.47
CA ASN A 99 0.34 10.46 6.82
C ASN A 99 1.59 11.30 6.54
N THR A 100 2.54 11.31 7.47
CA THR A 100 3.83 12.00 7.29
C THR A 100 4.67 11.33 6.20
N ALA A 101 4.65 10.00 6.10
CA ALA A 101 5.35 9.25 5.06
C ALA A 101 4.73 9.51 3.67
N ILE A 102 3.40 9.50 3.56
CA ILE A 102 2.66 9.80 2.32
C ILE A 102 2.98 11.19 1.79
N GLN A 103 3.17 12.19 2.67
CA GLN A 103 3.54 13.55 2.25
C GLN A 103 4.94 13.66 1.63
N LYS A 104 5.84 12.72 1.94
CA LYS A 104 7.21 12.69 1.42
C LYS A 104 7.31 12.00 0.04
N VAL A 105 6.29 11.23 -0.35
CA VAL A 105 6.26 10.47 -1.61
C VAL A 105 5.49 11.27 -2.67
N PRO A 106 5.89 11.24 -3.95
CA PRO A 106 5.15 11.91 -5.02
C PRO A 106 3.68 11.47 -5.07
N LYS A 107 2.75 12.43 -5.18
CA LYS A 107 1.29 12.19 -5.12
C LYS A 107 0.78 11.13 -6.09
N LYS A 108 1.47 10.94 -7.22
CA LYS A 108 1.14 9.94 -8.25
C LYS A 108 1.26 8.50 -7.71
N ASP A 109 2.23 8.25 -6.85
CA ASP A 109 2.61 6.91 -6.42
C ASP A 109 1.97 6.48 -5.09
N VAL A 110 1.26 7.40 -4.42
CA VAL A 110 0.61 7.19 -3.11
C VAL A 110 -0.90 7.43 -3.13
N TYR A 111 -1.52 7.50 -4.31
CA TYR A 111 -2.96 7.78 -4.43
C TYR A 111 -3.83 6.77 -3.65
N VAL A 112 -3.55 5.47 -3.79
CA VAL A 112 -4.29 4.39 -3.12
C VAL A 112 -4.10 4.46 -1.61
N HIS A 113 -2.86 4.57 -1.15
CA HIS A 113 -2.56 4.68 0.28
C HIS A 113 -3.22 5.90 0.92
N LYS A 114 -3.21 7.05 0.23
CA LYS A 114 -3.92 8.25 0.70
C LYS A 114 -5.42 8.01 0.82
N HIS A 115 -6.02 7.33 -0.17
CA HIS A 115 -7.43 6.98 -0.11
C HIS A 115 -7.73 6.05 1.07
N LEU A 116 -6.89 5.04 1.32
CA LEU A 116 -7.02 4.14 2.46
C LEU A 116 -6.99 4.90 3.80
N VAL A 117 -6.05 5.83 4.00
CA VAL A 117 -6.00 6.65 5.21
C VAL A 117 -7.30 7.46 5.42
N ASP A 118 -7.85 8.03 4.34
CA ASP A 118 -9.10 8.80 4.42
C ASP A 118 -10.31 7.91 4.79
N GLN A 119 -10.38 6.70 4.22
CA GLN A 119 -11.46 5.77 4.54
C GLN A 119 -11.33 5.17 5.95
N MET A 120 -10.11 5.01 6.47
CA MET A 120 -9.88 4.50 7.82
C MET A 120 -10.55 5.37 8.89
N ASP A 121 -10.59 6.69 8.72
CA ASP A 121 -11.29 7.57 9.66
C ASP A 121 -12.79 7.34 9.70
N LYS A 122 -13.39 7.07 8.53
CA LYS A 122 -14.82 6.75 8.44
C LYS A 122 -15.10 5.42 9.10
N LEU A 123 -14.25 4.42 8.86
CA LEU A 123 -14.37 3.09 9.46
C LEU A 123 -14.25 3.15 10.99
N LEU A 124 -13.28 3.89 11.52
CA LEU A 124 -13.14 4.15 12.95
C LEU A 124 -14.38 4.76 13.58
N ARG A 125 -14.88 5.85 13.00
CA ARG A 125 -16.09 6.53 13.50
C ARG A 125 -17.30 5.61 13.48
N THR A 126 -17.41 4.77 12.45
CA THR A 126 -18.51 3.81 12.32
C THR A 126 -18.42 2.74 13.42
N ARG A 127 -17.22 2.21 13.68
CA ARG A 127 -16.97 1.27 14.77
C ARG A 127 -17.34 1.86 16.13
N ASP A 128 -16.88 3.08 16.43
CA ASP A 128 -17.17 3.74 17.71
C ASP A 128 -18.68 3.93 17.90
N SER A 129 -19.40 4.30 16.84
CA SER A 129 -20.85 4.41 16.85
C SER A 129 -21.53 3.06 17.10
N ILE A 130 -21.05 1.97 16.48
CA ILE A 130 -21.58 0.62 16.70
C ILE A 130 -21.36 0.18 18.16
N ASN A 131 -20.18 0.43 18.71
CA ASN A 131 -19.86 0.09 20.09
C ASN A 131 -20.73 0.86 21.09
N ALA A 132 -20.96 2.16 20.86
CA ALA A 132 -21.86 2.97 21.69
C ALA A 132 -23.31 2.44 21.65
N LEU A 133 -23.79 2.03 20.47
CA LEU A 133 -25.11 1.41 20.31
C LEU A 133 -25.19 0.06 21.02
N LYS A 134 -24.15 -0.78 20.92
CA LYS A 134 -24.09 -2.09 21.60
C LYS A 134 -24.13 -1.95 23.12
N LEU A 135 -23.43 -0.95 23.69
CA LEU A 135 -23.50 -0.64 25.12
C LEU A 135 -24.93 -0.25 25.52
N THR A 136 -25.54 0.62 24.73
CA THR A 136 -26.92 1.09 24.97
C THR A 136 -27.93 -0.05 24.88
N GLU A 137 -27.80 -0.92 23.88
CA GLU A 137 -28.60 -2.14 23.71
C GLU A 137 -28.48 -3.06 24.93
N ASN A 138 -27.26 -3.26 25.45
CA ASN A 138 -27.03 -4.10 26.61
C ASN A 138 -27.70 -3.54 27.88
N VAL A 139 -27.67 -2.22 28.07
CA VAL A 139 -28.38 -1.54 29.16
C VAL A 139 -29.89 -1.78 29.05
N TYR A 140 -30.49 -1.53 27.88
CA TYR A 140 -31.93 -1.77 27.67
C TYR A 140 -32.31 -3.23 27.87
N LYS A 141 -31.49 -4.17 27.39
CA LYS A 141 -31.70 -5.60 27.59
C LYS A 141 -31.72 -5.97 29.08
N ASN A 142 -30.76 -5.44 29.84
CA ASN A 142 -30.69 -5.67 31.29
C ASN A 142 -31.88 -5.06 32.03
N ASP A 143 -32.32 -3.86 31.65
CA ASP A 143 -33.52 -3.23 32.23
C ASP A 143 -34.79 -4.02 31.93
N VAL A 144 -34.96 -4.52 30.70
CA VAL A 144 -36.11 -5.37 30.33
C VAL A 144 -36.09 -6.68 31.11
N ILE A 145 -34.93 -7.32 31.26
CA ILE A 145 -34.77 -8.52 32.09
C ILE A 145 -35.17 -8.21 33.53
N ARG A 146 -34.65 -7.11 34.11
CA ARG A 146 -34.97 -6.69 35.48
C ARG A 146 -36.47 -6.44 35.67
N CYS A 147 -37.10 -5.66 34.79
CA CYS A 147 -38.55 -5.40 34.85
C CYS A 147 -39.38 -6.69 34.71
N THR A 148 -38.93 -7.64 33.89
CA THR A 148 -39.62 -8.94 33.71
C THR A 148 -39.52 -9.78 34.98
N GLU A 149 -38.36 -9.80 35.63
CA GLU A 149 -38.16 -10.50 36.91
C GLU A 149 -38.96 -9.86 38.05
N GLU A 150 -38.94 -8.54 38.17
CA GLU A 150 -39.74 -7.78 39.13
C GLU A 150 -41.24 -8.06 38.94
N ASN A 151 -41.74 -8.03 37.69
CA ASN A 151 -43.14 -8.36 37.38
C ASN A 151 -43.50 -9.80 37.77
N LYS A 152 -42.60 -10.77 37.54
CA LYS A 152 -42.81 -12.17 37.99
C LYS A 152 -42.91 -12.26 39.51
N VAL A 153 -42.07 -11.53 40.25
CA VAL A 153 -42.09 -11.49 41.72
C VAL A 153 -43.38 -10.86 42.24
N ILE A 154 -43.78 -9.70 41.69
CA ILE A 154 -45.02 -9.00 42.06
C ILE A 154 -46.24 -9.89 41.78
N THR A 155 -46.31 -10.49 40.59
CA THR A 155 -47.41 -11.40 40.21
C THR A 155 -47.52 -12.59 41.16
N ARG A 156 -46.38 -13.18 41.58
CA ARG A 156 -46.38 -14.25 42.58
C ARG A 156 -46.88 -13.77 43.95
N LYS A 157 -46.46 -12.58 44.40
CA LYS A 157 -46.93 -11.99 45.66
C LYS A 157 -48.44 -11.70 45.64
N VAL A 158 -48.98 -11.21 44.52
CA VAL A 158 -50.43 -10.97 44.33
C VAL A 158 -51.24 -12.27 44.24
N LYS A 159 -50.65 -13.36 43.71
CA LYS A 159 -51.33 -14.67 43.68
C LYS A 159 -51.34 -15.37 45.04
N VAL A 160 -50.30 -15.20 45.85
CA VAL A 160 -50.13 -15.89 47.14
C VAL A 160 -50.72 -15.08 48.31
N GLY A 161 -50.59 -13.75 48.29
CA GLY A 161 -51.29 -12.86 49.21
C GLY A 161 -52.53 -12.31 48.52
N LYS A 162 -53.72 -12.41 49.14
CA LYS A 162 -54.99 -11.82 48.67
C LYS A 162 -54.97 -10.27 48.62
N LEU A 163 -53.99 -9.67 47.96
CA LEU A 163 -53.87 -8.23 47.78
C LEU A 163 -54.45 -7.86 46.41
N SER A 164 -55.61 -7.22 46.42
CA SER A 164 -56.23 -6.62 45.24
C SER A 164 -55.43 -5.38 44.84
N TYR A 165 -55.02 -5.34 43.57
CA TYR A 165 -54.32 -4.19 43.00
C TYR A 165 -55.37 -3.17 42.53
N ASP A 166 -55.56 -2.08 43.29
CA ASP A 166 -56.43 -1.00 42.85
C ASP A 166 -55.64 -0.06 41.95
N LYS A 167 -56.01 -0.02 40.67
CA LYS A 167 -55.31 0.74 39.64
C LYS A 167 -56.01 2.10 39.53
N LYS A 168 -55.45 3.13 40.18
CA LYS A 168 -55.81 4.53 39.91
C LYS A 168 -55.08 5.05 38.69
#